data_AF-A0A2W6MX41-F1
#
_entry.id   AF-A0A2W6MX41-F1
#
_cell.length_a   1.000
_cell.length_b   1.000
_cell.length_c   1.000
_cell.angle_alpha   90.00
_cell.angle_beta   90.00
_cell.angle_gamma   90.00
#
_symmetry.space_group_name_H-M   'P 1'
#
loop_
_entity.id
_entity.type
_entity.pdbx_description
1 polymer ?
#
loop_
_entity_poly.entity_id
_entity_poly.type
_entity_poly.pdbx_seq_one_letter_code
_entity_poly.pdbx_strand_id
1 'polypeptide(L)'
;MNNLNYEIKIIKNFCKDKFEKTNTTDDFSFFHKLLSQNLEIYTNKQDNTFKKDTFWIYKIFDIQILCIKKEYQTSYIPSTYCSFYKPTTNYKAIYTNQNMSNDDFSEALRGSSTLKINEDNCYDNDDIKVVFYEKGFLFQNKYDKSQKSKFEAIVGLFILSLAYREKIEHFLEQTSNAIDNNHKEIINIKKDIYTFNLKYFFNNPIHYNHQQKYTIWSILFKYYKISEKHQEVKTQIENLVDLLYTEQKEKQEMETIAKEEKRKKIEFIFIILGFIITLASLISTYKDLGELLK
;
A
#
# COMPACT_ATOMS: atom_id res chain seq x y z
N MET A 1 8.06 35.76 -14.35
CA MET A 1 7.49 34.45 -14.75
C MET A 1 7.29 33.63 -13.49
N ASN A 2 6.05 33.37 -13.08
CA ASN A 2 5.77 32.58 -11.88
C ASN A 2 5.72 31.10 -12.27
N ASN A 3 6.87 30.43 -12.25
CA ASN A 3 6.91 28.97 -12.37
C ASN A 3 6.31 28.40 -11.08
N LEU A 4 5.13 27.79 -11.21
CA LEU A 4 4.49 27.10 -10.09
C LEU A 4 5.16 25.74 -9.93
N ASN A 5 5.98 25.60 -8.90
CA ASN A 5 6.72 24.37 -8.63
C ASN A 5 6.33 23.82 -7.27
N TYR A 6 6.06 22.52 -7.20
CA TYR A 6 5.86 21.81 -5.95
C TYR A 6 7.07 20.91 -5.64
N GLU A 7 7.48 20.92 -4.37
CA GLU A 7 8.25 19.82 -3.79
C GLU A 7 7.30 18.91 -3.04
N ILE A 8 7.39 17.62 -3.30
CA ILE A 8 6.46 16.62 -2.79
C ILE A 8 7.25 15.61 -1.97
N LYS A 9 6.77 15.30 -0.77
CA LYS A 9 7.42 14.36 0.17
C LYS A 9 6.38 13.49 0.85
N ILE A 10 6.70 12.22 1.04
CA ILE A 10 5.93 11.35 1.93
C ILE A 10 6.38 11.61 3.36
N ILE A 11 5.43 11.80 4.28
CA ILE A 11 5.68 12.16 5.68
C ILE A 11 5.10 11.11 6.62
N LYS A 12 5.68 11.01 7.82
CA LYS A 12 5.20 10.09 8.86
C LYS A 12 3.98 10.67 9.57
N ASN A 13 4.04 11.95 9.91
CA ASN A 13 2.96 12.65 10.61
C ASN A 13 3.06 14.16 10.45
N PHE A 14 1.97 14.89 10.70
CA PHE A 14 1.94 16.34 10.80
C PHE A 14 1.20 16.83 12.06
N CYS A 15 1.53 18.03 12.51
CA CYS A 15 0.89 18.68 13.64
C CYS A 15 -0.46 19.27 13.22
N LYS A 16 -1.56 18.59 13.54
CA LYS A 16 -2.91 19.05 13.16
C LYS A 16 -3.24 20.48 13.59
N ASP A 17 -2.69 20.97 14.70
CA ASP A 17 -2.97 22.33 15.18
C ASP A 17 -2.44 23.42 14.23
N LYS A 18 -1.37 23.10 13.49
CA LYS A 18 -0.76 23.98 12.47
C LYS A 18 -1.47 23.95 11.13
N PHE A 19 -2.43 23.05 10.94
CA PHE A 19 -3.13 22.84 9.68
C PHE A 19 -4.65 22.97 9.86
N GLU A 20 -5.35 23.26 8.77
CA GLU A 20 -6.81 23.25 8.69
C GLU A 20 -7.25 22.33 7.56
N LYS A 21 -8.32 21.55 7.79
CA LYS A 21 -8.87 20.66 6.77
C LYS A 21 -9.59 21.51 5.72
N THR A 22 -9.30 21.29 4.45
CA THR A 22 -9.97 21.98 3.35
C THR A 22 -11.17 21.18 2.85
N ASN A 23 -12.23 21.89 2.44
CA ASN A 23 -13.41 21.29 1.82
C ASN A 23 -13.29 21.20 0.28
N THR A 24 -12.06 21.24 -0.24
CA THR A 24 -11.77 21.24 -1.70
C THR A 24 -11.96 19.85 -2.34
N THR A 25 -12.88 19.03 -1.82
CA THR A 25 -13.19 17.70 -2.38
C THR A 25 -13.75 17.80 -3.78
N ASP A 26 -14.37 18.94 -4.14
CA ASP A 26 -14.92 19.18 -5.48
C ASP A 26 -13.84 19.22 -6.57
N ASP A 27 -12.63 19.68 -6.24
CA ASP A 27 -11.48 19.68 -7.16
C ASP A 27 -11.04 18.26 -7.54
N PHE A 28 -11.44 17.27 -6.74
CA PHE A 28 -11.16 15.84 -6.91
C PHE A 28 -12.42 15.02 -7.22
N SER A 29 -13.51 15.68 -7.60
CA SER A 29 -14.77 15.05 -8.04
C SER A 29 -14.61 14.12 -9.25
N PHE A 30 -13.48 14.22 -9.96
CA PHE A 30 -13.15 13.34 -11.07
C PHE A 30 -12.74 11.93 -10.65
N PHE A 31 -12.38 11.71 -9.37
CA PHE A 31 -12.16 10.37 -8.82
C PHE A 31 -13.49 9.67 -8.54
N HIS A 32 -13.47 8.34 -8.62
CA HIS A 32 -14.55 7.51 -8.12
C HIS A 32 -14.89 7.84 -6.66
N LYS A 33 -16.18 7.88 -6.35
CA LYS A 33 -16.73 8.28 -5.04
C LYS A 33 -16.05 7.60 -3.85
N LEU A 34 -15.78 6.29 -3.95
CA LEU A 34 -15.13 5.54 -2.87
C LEU A 34 -13.73 6.11 -2.54
N LEU A 35 -12.98 6.54 -3.55
CA LEU A 35 -11.67 7.14 -3.35
C LEU A 35 -11.79 8.58 -2.86
N SER A 36 -12.63 9.41 -3.49
CA SER A 36 -12.75 10.82 -3.13
C SER A 36 -13.25 11.05 -1.70
N GLN A 37 -14.13 10.17 -1.19
CA GLN A 37 -14.58 10.22 0.20
C GLN A 37 -13.50 9.91 1.24
N ASN A 38 -12.40 9.27 0.83
CA ASN A 38 -11.29 8.89 1.71
C ASN A 38 -10.06 9.78 1.50
N LEU A 39 -10.16 10.80 0.65
CA LEU A 39 -9.15 11.82 0.47
C LEU A 39 -9.41 12.96 1.48
N GLU A 40 -8.44 13.21 2.35
CA GLU A 40 -8.45 14.39 3.21
C GLU A 40 -7.32 15.33 2.79
N ILE A 41 -7.64 16.61 2.68
CA ILE A 41 -6.67 17.63 2.32
C ILE A 41 -6.60 18.64 3.45
N TYR A 42 -5.39 19.05 3.79
CA TYR A 42 -5.14 20.05 4.81
C TYR A 42 -4.19 21.10 4.26
N THR A 43 -4.40 22.37 4.63
CA THR A 43 -3.43 23.43 4.35
C THR A 43 -2.91 24.05 5.63
N ASN A 44 -1.70 24.60 5.60
CA ASN A 44 -1.16 25.23 6.80
C ASN A 44 -1.90 26.53 7.10
N LYS A 45 -2.15 26.76 8.40
CA LYS A 45 -2.56 28.06 8.90
C LYS A 45 -1.41 29.06 8.71
N GLN A 46 -1.76 30.32 8.52
CA GLN A 46 -0.77 31.39 8.54
C GLN A 46 -0.18 31.54 9.93
N ASP A 47 1.15 31.68 10.01
CA ASP A 47 1.81 32.13 11.23
C ASP A 47 3.05 33.00 10.90
N ASN A 48 3.88 33.28 11.91
CA ASN A 48 5.07 34.12 11.76
C ASN A 48 6.12 33.49 10.81
N THR A 49 6.04 32.19 10.53
CA THR A 49 7.03 31.46 9.73
C THR A 49 6.55 31.26 8.30
N PHE A 50 5.29 30.87 8.11
CA PHE A 50 4.76 30.51 6.80
C PHE A 50 3.43 31.21 6.50
N LYS A 51 3.29 31.67 5.26
CA LYS A 51 2.02 32.17 4.73
C LYS A 51 1.01 31.02 4.62
N LYS A 52 -0.28 31.35 4.69
CA LYS A 52 -1.35 30.39 4.43
C LYS A 52 -1.16 29.69 3.07
N ASP A 53 -1.53 28.42 2.99
CA ASP A 53 -1.53 27.60 1.77
C ASP A 53 -0.14 27.39 1.12
N THR A 54 0.93 27.57 1.91
CA THR A 54 2.31 27.22 1.52
C THR A 54 2.49 25.69 1.46
N PHE A 55 1.88 25.00 2.42
CA PHE A 55 1.92 23.55 2.57
C PHE A 55 0.54 22.96 2.38
N TRP A 56 0.49 21.89 1.61
CA TRP A 56 -0.70 21.10 1.36
C TRP A 56 -0.40 19.67 1.78
N ILE A 57 -1.23 19.10 2.63
CA ILE A 57 -1.12 17.70 3.06
C ILE A 57 -2.27 16.93 2.47
N TYR A 58 -1.94 15.92 1.69
CA TYR A 58 -2.87 14.95 1.15
C TYR A 58 -2.75 13.69 2.00
N LYS A 59 -3.83 13.37 2.70
CA LYS A 59 -3.96 12.09 3.38
C LYS A 59 -4.86 11.20 2.55
N ILE A 60 -4.25 10.13 2.04
CA ILE A 60 -4.92 9.15 1.18
C ILE A 60 -4.75 7.79 1.85
N PHE A 61 -5.87 7.20 2.26
CA PHE A 61 -5.89 6.02 3.14
C PHE A 61 -5.14 6.31 4.47
N ASP A 62 -4.02 5.63 4.72
CA ASP A 62 -3.11 5.85 5.85
C ASP A 62 -1.80 6.56 5.44
N ILE A 63 -1.63 6.88 4.15
CA ILE A 63 -0.45 7.56 3.63
C ILE A 63 -0.64 9.08 3.69
N GLN A 64 0.42 9.78 4.11
CA GLN A 64 0.43 11.24 4.23
C GLN A 64 1.51 11.82 3.31
N ILE A 65 1.11 12.72 2.42
CA ILE A 65 1.98 13.32 1.42
C ILE A 65 1.90 14.84 1.57
N LEU A 66 3.06 15.45 1.80
CA LEU A 66 3.25 16.89 1.86
C LEU A 66 3.62 17.43 0.49
N CYS A 67 2.93 18.47 0.04
CA CYS A 67 3.28 19.29 -1.11
C CYS A 67 3.60 20.71 -0.64
N ILE A 68 4.74 21.22 -1.10
CA ILE A 68 5.30 22.52 -0.72
C ILE A 68 5.32 23.38 -1.96
N LYS A 69 4.57 24.48 -1.93
CA LYS A 69 4.53 25.42 -3.05
C LYS A 69 5.79 26.30 -3.02
N LYS A 70 6.72 26.08 -3.97
CA LYS A 70 8.02 26.78 -4.06
C LYS A 70 7.95 28.25 -4.51
N GLU A 71 6.77 28.86 -4.50
CA GLU A 71 6.68 30.33 -4.61
C GLU A 71 7.41 31.02 -3.45
N TYR A 72 7.66 30.29 -2.35
CA TYR A 72 8.39 30.73 -1.17
C TYR A 72 9.69 29.92 -1.03
N GLN A 73 10.84 30.60 -0.91
CA GLN A 73 12.14 29.95 -0.65
C GLN A 73 12.15 29.35 0.76
N THR A 74 11.55 28.18 0.94
CA THR A 74 11.60 27.45 2.22
C THR A 74 12.54 26.25 2.04
N SER A 75 13.81 26.41 2.42
CA SER A 75 14.79 25.32 2.42
C SER A 75 14.62 24.35 3.59
N TYR A 76 13.81 24.72 4.60
CA TYR A 76 13.64 23.99 5.84
C TYR A 76 12.18 23.95 6.30
N ILE A 77 11.71 22.76 6.66
CA ILE A 77 10.42 22.57 7.33
C ILE A 77 10.71 22.17 8.77
N PRO A 78 10.30 22.97 9.77
CA PRO A 78 10.49 22.63 11.17
C PRO A 78 9.80 21.31 11.52
N SER A 79 10.44 20.51 12.38
CA SER A 79 9.87 19.26 12.89
C SER A 79 8.56 19.46 13.66
N THR A 80 8.28 20.69 14.10
CA THR A 80 7.01 21.09 14.72
C THR A 80 5.84 21.07 13.74
N TYR A 81 6.09 21.12 12.42
CA TYR A 81 5.06 21.00 11.39
C TYR A 81 4.88 19.55 10.96
N CYS A 82 5.96 18.92 10.51
CA CYS A 82 5.93 17.60 9.90
C CYS A 82 7.11 16.76 10.40
N SER A 83 6.85 15.46 10.54
CA SER A 83 7.88 14.44 10.78
C SER A 83 8.06 13.60 9.53
N PHE A 84 9.32 13.29 9.19
CA PHE A 84 9.70 12.65 7.92
C PHE A 84 10.26 11.25 8.16
N TYR A 85 10.07 10.35 7.18
CA TYR A 85 10.82 9.11 7.11
C TYR A 85 12.30 9.38 6.78
N LYS A 86 13.18 8.48 7.21
CA LYS A 86 14.62 8.52 6.90
C LYS A 86 15.02 7.25 6.13
N PRO A 87 15.61 7.35 4.93
CA PRO A 87 15.85 8.58 4.16
C PRO A 87 14.54 9.21 3.63
N THR A 88 14.57 10.52 3.35
CA THR A 88 13.42 11.22 2.76
C THR A 88 13.59 11.34 1.25
N THR A 89 12.62 10.82 0.49
CA THR A 89 12.58 10.99 -0.96
C THR A 89 11.91 12.31 -1.32
N ASN A 90 12.57 13.12 -2.15
CA ASN A 90 12.01 14.36 -2.67
C ASN A 90 11.53 14.14 -4.10
N TYR A 91 10.27 14.47 -4.34
CA TYR A 91 9.65 14.49 -5.66
C TYR A 91 9.36 15.93 -6.07
N LYS A 92 9.13 16.16 -7.36
CA LYS A 92 8.81 17.51 -7.88
C LYS A 92 7.70 17.50 -8.91
N ALA A 93 6.89 18.55 -8.89
CA ALA A 93 5.95 18.86 -9.97
C ALA A 93 6.26 20.27 -10.48
N ILE A 94 6.51 20.40 -11.78
CA ILE A 94 6.95 21.66 -12.40
C ILE A 94 5.88 22.11 -13.37
N TYR A 95 5.46 23.38 -13.28
CA TYR A 95 4.62 24.04 -14.28
C TYR A 95 5.47 24.99 -15.11
N THR A 96 5.33 24.90 -16.44
CA THR A 96 5.91 25.86 -17.39
C THR A 96 4.90 26.24 -18.46
N ASN A 97 5.06 27.44 -19.01
CA ASN A 97 4.41 27.89 -20.24
C ASN A 97 5.41 28.08 -21.39
N GLN A 98 6.67 27.71 -21.17
CA GLN A 98 7.71 27.82 -22.19
C GLN A 98 7.62 26.64 -23.15
N ASN A 99 7.87 26.89 -24.44
CA ASN A 99 8.06 25.81 -25.39
C ASN A 99 9.43 25.16 -25.14
N MET A 100 9.46 23.92 -24.67
CA MET A 100 10.67 23.20 -24.26
C MET A 100 10.95 22.03 -25.20
N SER A 101 12.22 21.85 -25.56
CA SER A 101 12.67 20.64 -26.26
C SER A 101 12.68 19.44 -25.31
N ASN A 102 12.73 18.22 -25.84
CA ASN A 102 12.80 17.02 -25.00
C ASN A 102 14.04 17.00 -24.09
N ASP A 103 15.16 17.57 -24.54
CA ASP A 103 16.37 17.68 -23.73
C ASP A 103 16.17 18.67 -22.58
N ASP A 104 15.50 19.81 -22.82
CA ASP A 104 15.17 20.78 -21.77
C ASP A 104 14.24 20.18 -20.71
N PHE A 105 13.26 19.37 -21.14
CA PHE A 105 12.39 18.62 -20.23
C PHE A 105 13.21 17.68 -19.33
N SER A 106 14.13 16.94 -19.94
CA SER A 106 15.02 16.02 -19.23
C SER A 106 15.91 16.76 -18.23
N GLU A 107 16.52 17.87 -18.65
CA GLU A 107 17.37 18.72 -17.82
C GLU A 107 16.59 19.29 -16.63
N ALA A 108 15.41 19.84 -16.87
CA ALA A 108 14.54 20.35 -15.80
C ALA A 108 14.09 19.25 -14.82
N LEU A 109 13.87 18.03 -15.30
CA LEU A 109 13.42 16.89 -14.49
C LEU A 109 14.56 16.12 -13.78
N ARG A 110 15.75 16.05 -14.34
CA ARG A 110 16.83 15.20 -13.81
C ARG A 110 18.15 15.93 -13.54
N GLY A 111 18.33 17.14 -14.05
CA GLY A 111 19.65 17.80 -14.13
C GLY A 111 20.58 17.09 -15.12
N SER A 112 20.01 16.41 -16.12
CA SER A 112 20.76 15.82 -17.24
C SER A 112 19.81 15.59 -18.43
N SER A 113 20.34 15.60 -19.66
CA SER A 113 19.59 15.28 -20.89
C SER A 113 19.48 13.78 -21.21
N THR A 114 19.30 12.93 -20.19
CA THR A 114 19.31 11.45 -20.35
C THR A 114 17.93 10.79 -20.29
N LEU A 115 16.85 11.54 -20.05
CA LEU A 115 15.48 11.03 -20.08
C LEU A 115 15.00 10.92 -21.53
N LYS A 116 14.81 9.69 -22.00
CA LYS A 116 14.11 9.46 -23.27
C LYS A 116 12.61 9.65 -23.05
N ILE A 117 12.03 10.63 -23.75
CA ILE A 117 10.60 10.92 -23.70
C ILE A 117 9.90 10.11 -24.80
N ASN A 118 8.89 9.33 -24.42
CA ASN A 118 8.11 8.48 -25.30
C ASN A 118 6.67 8.32 -24.77
N GLU A 119 5.85 7.51 -25.44
CA GLU A 119 4.46 7.27 -25.06
C GLU A 119 4.27 6.63 -23.67
N ASP A 120 5.29 5.94 -23.14
CA ASP A 120 5.20 5.29 -21.83
C ASP A 120 5.29 6.29 -20.68
N ASN A 121 5.87 7.48 -20.90
CA ASN A 121 6.07 8.49 -19.87
C ASN A 121 5.58 9.89 -20.25
N CYS A 122 4.90 10.03 -21.38
CA CYS A 122 4.47 11.32 -21.90
C CYS A 122 3.01 11.29 -22.32
N TYR A 123 2.25 12.26 -21.82
CA TYR A 123 1.00 12.67 -22.43
C TYR A 123 1.26 13.93 -23.24
N ASP A 124 0.98 13.92 -24.53
CA ASP A 124 1.23 15.05 -25.42
C ASP A 124 0.00 15.30 -26.30
N ASN A 125 -0.64 16.47 -26.13
CA ASN A 125 -1.82 16.89 -26.89
C ASN A 125 -1.74 18.38 -27.20
N ASP A 126 -2.69 18.93 -27.94
CA ASP A 126 -2.67 20.32 -28.40
C ASP A 126 -2.67 21.35 -27.26
N ASP A 127 -3.28 21.02 -26.12
CA ASP A 127 -3.45 21.93 -25.00
C ASP A 127 -2.32 21.86 -23.97
N ILE A 128 -1.81 20.65 -23.70
CA ILE A 128 -0.81 20.38 -22.67
C ILE A 128 0.15 19.28 -23.11
N LYS A 129 1.37 19.32 -22.55
CA LYS A 129 2.30 18.20 -22.54
C LYS A 129 2.72 17.90 -21.11
N VAL A 130 2.73 16.64 -20.73
CA VAL A 130 3.07 16.17 -19.39
C VAL A 130 4.08 15.05 -19.50
N VAL A 131 5.26 15.23 -18.91
CA VAL A 131 6.34 14.25 -18.95
C VAL A 131 6.62 13.77 -17.53
N PHE A 132 6.55 12.46 -17.34
CA PHE A 132 6.79 11.78 -16.07
C PHE A 132 8.22 11.27 -15.97
N TYR A 133 8.76 11.34 -14.76
CA TYR A 133 10.06 10.81 -14.36
C TYR A 133 9.94 10.19 -12.96
N GLU A 134 10.78 9.22 -12.62
CA GLU A 134 10.81 8.51 -11.33
C GLU A 134 10.51 9.39 -10.09
N LYS A 135 11.05 10.61 -10.07
CA LYS A 135 10.93 11.56 -8.96
C LYS A 135 10.06 12.79 -9.27
N GLY A 136 9.12 12.70 -10.21
CA GLY A 136 8.23 13.83 -10.49
C GLY A 136 7.66 13.91 -11.89
N PHE A 137 7.20 15.11 -12.23
CA PHE A 137 6.73 15.39 -13.58
C PHE A 137 6.86 16.88 -13.93
N LEU A 138 6.84 17.15 -15.23
CA LEU A 138 6.80 18.49 -15.79
C LEU A 138 5.54 18.62 -16.63
N PHE A 139 4.77 19.67 -16.35
CA PHE A 139 3.60 20.09 -17.08
C PHE A 139 3.93 21.33 -17.89
N GLN A 140 3.75 21.23 -19.20
CA GLN A 140 3.87 22.32 -20.15
C GLN A 140 2.48 22.71 -20.62
N ASN A 141 2.11 23.97 -20.35
CA ASN A 141 0.96 24.62 -20.95
C ASN A 141 1.31 25.09 -22.36
N LYS A 142 0.54 24.67 -23.36
CA LYS A 142 0.74 25.10 -24.76
C LYS A 142 -0.16 26.27 -25.18
N TYR A 143 -1.06 26.71 -24.31
CA TYR A 143 -1.94 27.85 -24.55
C TYR A 143 -1.53 29.10 -23.78
N ASP A 144 -1.90 30.27 -24.31
CA ASP A 144 -1.68 31.58 -23.68
C ASP A 144 -2.43 31.72 -22.35
N LYS A 145 -3.62 31.11 -22.26
CA LYS A 145 -4.41 31.07 -21.02
C LYS A 145 -3.83 30.05 -20.05
N SER A 146 -3.75 30.43 -18.78
CA SER A 146 -3.22 29.57 -17.73
C SER A 146 -4.08 28.31 -17.52
N GLN A 147 -3.44 27.15 -17.54
CA GLN A 147 -4.03 25.83 -17.26
C GLN A 147 -3.70 25.32 -15.84
N LYS A 148 -3.60 26.21 -14.84
CA LYS A 148 -3.21 25.86 -13.46
C LYS A 148 -4.09 24.78 -12.82
N SER A 149 -5.40 24.83 -13.03
CA SER A 149 -6.32 23.81 -12.50
C SER A 149 -6.05 22.41 -13.07
N LYS A 150 -5.64 22.31 -14.34
CA LYS A 150 -5.21 21.03 -14.93
C LYS A 150 -3.91 20.54 -14.30
N PHE A 151 -2.97 21.45 -14.06
CA PHE A 151 -1.73 21.10 -13.36
C PHE A 151 -2.00 20.59 -11.95
N GLU A 152 -2.84 21.27 -11.17
CA GLU A 152 -3.25 20.84 -9.82
C GLU A 152 -3.97 19.48 -9.84
N ALA A 153 -4.83 19.23 -10.83
CA ALA A 153 -5.45 17.92 -11.01
C ALA A 153 -4.39 16.83 -11.25
N ILE A 154 -3.38 17.10 -12.07
CA ILE A 154 -2.28 16.16 -12.36
C ILE A 154 -1.37 15.96 -11.15
N VAL A 155 -1.14 17.01 -10.34
CA VAL A 155 -0.50 16.88 -9.02
C VAL A 155 -1.27 15.87 -8.18
N GLY A 156 -2.61 15.94 -8.15
CA GLY A 156 -3.46 14.96 -7.49
C GLY A 156 -3.30 13.52 -8.01
N LEU A 157 -3.28 13.34 -9.33
CA LEU A 157 -3.04 12.02 -9.94
C LEU A 157 -1.67 11.46 -9.54
N PHE A 158 -0.64 12.31 -9.55
CA PHE A 158 0.71 11.93 -9.17
C PHE A 158 0.78 11.56 -7.67
N ILE A 159 0.16 12.33 -6.79
CA ILE A 159 0.08 12.04 -5.36
C ILE A 159 -0.64 10.71 -5.09
N LEU A 160 -1.74 10.43 -5.79
CA LEU A 160 -2.42 9.14 -5.68
C LEU A 160 -1.52 7.99 -6.14
N SER A 161 -0.76 8.19 -7.23
CA SER A 161 0.20 7.19 -7.71
C SER A 161 1.28 6.89 -6.66
N LEU A 162 1.77 7.92 -5.94
CA LEU A 162 2.70 7.75 -4.83
C LEU A 162 2.03 7.00 -3.67
N ALA A 163 0.80 7.37 -3.29
CA ALA A 163 0.08 6.73 -2.20
C ALA A 163 -0.15 5.22 -2.46
N TYR A 164 -0.50 4.83 -3.69
CA TYR A 164 -0.59 3.41 -4.05
C TYR A 164 0.76 2.70 -3.92
N ARG A 165 1.84 3.29 -4.45
CA ARG A 165 3.17 2.69 -4.34
C ARG A 165 3.57 2.48 -2.88
N GLU A 166 3.46 3.51 -2.06
CA GLU A 166 3.80 3.41 -0.63
C GLU A 166 2.95 2.37 0.10
N LYS A 167 1.65 2.27 -0.22
CA LYS A 167 0.80 1.26 0.38
C LYS A 167 1.18 -0.16 -0.01
N ILE A 168 1.56 -0.38 -1.27
CA ILE A 168 2.04 -1.67 -1.78
C ILE A 168 3.36 -2.07 -1.09
N GLU A 169 4.32 -1.14 -1.00
CA GLU A 169 5.59 -1.39 -0.31
C GLU A 169 5.37 -1.67 1.18
N HIS A 170 4.42 -0.99 1.82
CA HIS A 170 4.06 -1.26 3.21
C HIS A 170 3.52 -2.68 3.42
N PHE A 171 2.67 -3.19 2.52
CA PHE A 171 2.21 -4.58 2.60
C PHE A 171 3.35 -5.59 2.46
N LEU A 172 4.33 -5.29 1.60
CA LEU A 172 5.51 -6.12 1.43
C LEU A 172 6.36 -6.14 2.71
N GLU A 173 6.61 -4.97 3.31
CA GLU A 173 7.37 -4.83 4.56
C GLU A 173 6.67 -5.56 5.73
N GLN A 174 5.36 -5.37 5.89
CA GLN A 174 4.58 -6.08 6.91
C GLN A 174 4.68 -7.59 6.75
N THR A 175 4.57 -8.08 5.51
CA THR A 175 4.69 -9.52 5.22
C THR A 175 6.07 -10.03 5.55
N SER A 176 7.12 -9.33 5.12
CA SER A 176 8.50 -9.72 5.37
C SER A 176 8.83 -9.78 6.86
N ASN A 177 8.24 -8.93 7.69
CA ASN A 177 8.45 -8.94 9.15
C ASN A 177 7.66 -10.03 9.86
N ALA A 178 6.50 -10.42 9.31
CA ALA A 178 5.62 -11.42 9.90
C ALA A 178 6.05 -12.87 9.60
N ILE A 179 6.85 -13.09 8.54
CA ILE A 179 7.21 -14.43 8.04
C ILE A 179 7.84 -15.34 9.10
N ASP A 180 8.72 -14.79 9.94
CA ASP A 180 9.46 -15.58 10.93
C ASP A 180 8.69 -15.79 12.24
N ASN A 181 7.62 -15.02 12.47
CA ASN A 181 7.11 -14.80 13.84
C ASN A 181 5.61 -15.09 14.03
N ASN A 182 4.77 -14.99 12.99
CA ASN A 182 3.32 -14.99 13.22
C ASN A 182 2.45 -15.35 12.00
N HIS A 183 2.08 -16.64 11.87
CA HIS A 183 1.22 -17.11 10.76
C HIS A 183 -0.17 -16.41 10.72
N LYS A 184 -0.73 -16.04 11.87
CA LYS A 184 -2.03 -15.35 11.93
C LYS A 184 -1.95 -13.92 11.38
N GLU A 185 -0.80 -13.29 11.53
CA GLU A 185 -0.56 -11.93 11.04
C GLU A 185 -0.53 -11.89 9.51
N ILE A 186 0.07 -12.89 8.87
CA ILE A 186 0.09 -13.01 7.40
C ILE A 186 -1.34 -13.18 6.85
N ILE A 187 -2.18 -13.97 7.52
CA ILE A 187 -3.60 -14.11 7.14
C ILE A 187 -4.34 -12.76 7.25
N ASN A 188 -4.04 -11.98 8.30
CA ASN A 188 -4.62 -10.64 8.46
C ASN A 188 -4.13 -9.68 7.38
N ILE A 189 -2.83 -9.71 7.02
CA ILE A 189 -2.28 -8.88 5.93
C ILE A 189 -2.97 -9.23 4.60
N LYS A 190 -3.17 -10.52 4.29
CA LYS A 190 -3.93 -10.95 3.10
C LYS A 190 -5.35 -10.34 3.09
N LYS A 191 -6.05 -10.36 4.23
CA LYS A 191 -7.38 -9.74 4.36
C LYS A 191 -7.34 -8.23 4.16
N ASP A 192 -6.33 -7.55 4.69
CA ASP A 192 -6.17 -6.10 4.55
C ASP A 192 -5.89 -5.70 3.09
N ILE A 193 -5.11 -6.50 2.35
CA ILE A 193 -4.91 -6.31 0.89
C ILE A 193 -6.22 -6.43 0.13
N TYR A 194 -7.02 -7.47 0.36
CA TYR A 194 -8.32 -7.58 -0.33
C TYR A 194 -9.26 -6.45 0.04
N THR A 195 -9.28 -6.04 1.31
CA THR A 195 -10.09 -4.92 1.78
C THR A 195 -9.66 -3.62 1.10
N PHE A 196 -8.35 -3.38 1.01
CA PHE A 196 -7.78 -2.24 0.29
C PHE A 196 -8.16 -2.30 -1.19
N ASN A 197 -8.09 -3.47 -1.82
CA ASN A 197 -8.41 -3.62 -3.24
C ASN A 197 -9.87 -3.30 -3.55
N LEU A 198 -10.79 -3.79 -2.72
CA LEU A 198 -12.22 -3.54 -2.92
C LEU A 198 -12.59 -2.07 -2.71
N LYS A 199 -11.92 -1.37 -1.79
CA LYS A 199 -12.28 -0.01 -1.41
C LYS A 199 -11.54 1.06 -2.20
N TYR A 200 -10.28 0.81 -2.53
CA TYR A 200 -9.33 1.86 -2.85
C TYR A 200 -8.51 1.58 -4.10
N PHE A 201 -8.19 0.34 -4.46
CA PHE A 201 -7.32 0.04 -5.59
C PHE A 201 -8.10 -0.20 -6.89
N PHE A 202 -8.06 0.78 -7.77
CA PHE A 202 -8.69 0.70 -9.09
C PHE A 202 -7.63 0.78 -10.20
N ASN A 203 -7.77 -0.03 -11.24
CA ASN A 203 -6.95 0.08 -12.46
C ASN A 203 -7.01 1.50 -13.03
N ASN A 204 -8.21 2.10 -13.02
CA ASN A 204 -8.38 3.52 -13.25
C ASN A 204 -9.36 4.10 -12.21
N PRO A 205 -8.91 5.00 -11.31
CA PRO A 205 -9.74 5.61 -10.29
C PRO A 205 -10.52 6.81 -10.82
N ILE A 206 -10.40 7.16 -12.11
CA ILE A 206 -10.99 8.33 -12.73
C ILE A 206 -12.30 7.95 -13.43
N HIS A 207 -13.34 8.77 -13.26
CA HIS A 207 -14.55 8.60 -14.07
C HIS A 207 -14.23 8.77 -15.57
N TYR A 208 -14.72 7.85 -16.40
CA TYR A 208 -14.44 7.81 -17.83
C TYR A 208 -14.82 9.11 -18.58
N ASN A 209 -15.82 9.85 -18.10
CA ASN A 209 -16.18 11.16 -18.65
C ASN A 209 -15.06 12.23 -18.55
N HIS A 210 -14.02 11.99 -17.75
CA HIS A 210 -12.81 12.83 -17.67
C HIS A 210 -11.65 12.26 -18.49
N GLN A 211 -11.87 12.09 -19.80
CA GLN A 211 -10.97 11.42 -20.75
C GLN A 211 -9.49 11.79 -20.63
N GLN A 212 -9.15 13.08 -20.61
CA GLN A 212 -7.74 13.52 -20.50
C GLN A 212 -7.09 13.02 -19.20
N LYS A 213 -7.78 13.13 -18.05
CA LYS A 213 -7.27 12.65 -16.76
C LYS A 213 -7.21 11.12 -16.73
N TYR A 214 -8.21 10.46 -17.31
CA TYR A 214 -8.27 9.01 -17.44
C TYR A 214 -7.06 8.46 -18.21
N THR A 215 -6.71 9.07 -19.34
CA THR A 215 -5.53 8.70 -20.15
C THR A 215 -4.22 8.98 -19.43
N ILE A 216 -4.08 10.15 -18.80
CA ILE A 216 -2.89 10.49 -18.02
C ILE A 216 -2.68 9.52 -16.85
N TRP A 217 -3.76 9.12 -16.17
CA TRP A 217 -3.68 8.10 -15.13
C TRP A 217 -3.16 6.76 -15.68
N SER A 218 -3.64 6.31 -16.85
CA SER A 218 -3.16 5.06 -17.45
C SER A 218 -1.64 5.09 -17.73
N ILE A 219 -1.12 6.23 -18.19
CA ILE A 219 0.32 6.44 -18.39
C ILE A 219 1.05 6.35 -17.04
N LEU A 220 0.60 7.11 -16.03
CA LEU A 220 1.16 7.08 -14.68
C LEU A 220 1.19 5.66 -14.08
N PHE A 221 0.06 4.96 -14.16
CA PHE A 221 -0.14 3.64 -13.57
C PHE A 221 0.79 2.59 -14.18
N LYS A 222 1.00 2.67 -15.51
CA LYS A 222 1.94 1.83 -16.25
C LYS A 222 3.40 2.24 -15.99
N TYR A 223 3.74 3.52 -16.13
CA TYR A 223 5.09 4.03 -15.99
C TYR A 223 5.71 3.70 -14.63
N TYR A 224 4.91 3.83 -13.56
CA TYR A 224 5.34 3.50 -12.20
C TYR A 224 5.11 2.03 -11.81
N LYS A 225 4.68 1.19 -12.75
CA LYS A 225 4.48 -0.26 -12.57
C LYS A 225 3.58 -0.60 -11.39
N ILE A 226 2.56 0.22 -11.13
CA ILE A 226 1.73 0.09 -9.92
C ILE A 226 0.97 -1.24 -9.93
N SER A 227 0.37 -1.59 -11.07
CA SER A 227 -0.34 -2.87 -11.22
C SER A 227 0.58 -4.07 -11.07
N GLU A 228 1.76 -4.03 -11.70
CA GLU A 228 2.72 -5.13 -11.70
C GLU A 228 3.20 -5.40 -10.29
N LYS A 229 3.67 -4.36 -9.59
CA LYS A 229 4.13 -4.46 -8.19
C LYS A 229 3.01 -4.93 -7.26
N HIS A 230 1.81 -4.38 -7.40
CA HIS A 230 0.68 -4.82 -6.59
C HIS A 230 0.38 -6.32 -6.80
N GLN A 231 0.36 -6.77 -8.05
CA GLN A 231 0.08 -8.16 -8.38
C GLN A 231 1.18 -9.10 -7.89
N GLU A 232 2.44 -8.67 -7.97
CA GLU A 232 3.59 -9.39 -7.42
C GLU A 232 3.43 -9.61 -5.91
N VAL A 233 3.25 -8.52 -5.15
CA VAL A 233 3.06 -8.58 -3.69
C VAL A 233 1.84 -9.41 -3.30
N LYS A 234 0.70 -9.21 -3.98
CA LYS A 234 -0.52 -9.98 -3.75
C LYS A 234 -0.29 -11.48 -3.97
N THR A 235 0.33 -11.87 -5.08
CA THR A 235 0.61 -13.27 -5.40
C THR A 235 1.55 -13.90 -4.38
N GLN A 236 2.62 -13.19 -3.99
CA GLN A 236 3.57 -13.68 -2.99
C GLN A 236 2.88 -13.97 -1.64
N ILE A 237 2.00 -13.07 -1.20
CA ILE A 237 1.26 -13.23 0.06
C ILE A 237 0.20 -14.33 -0.06
N GLU A 238 -0.49 -14.43 -1.19
CA GLU A 238 -1.44 -15.51 -1.45
C GLU A 238 -0.75 -16.89 -1.34
N ASN A 239 0.38 -17.06 -2.02
CA ASN A 239 1.16 -18.29 -2.00
C ASN A 239 1.67 -18.63 -0.58
N LEU A 240 2.14 -17.63 0.16
CA LEU A 240 2.62 -17.84 1.53
C LEU A 240 1.49 -18.31 2.45
N VAL A 241 0.31 -17.67 2.38
CA VAL A 241 -0.84 -18.09 3.18
C VAL A 241 -1.26 -19.52 2.85
N ASP A 242 -1.25 -19.90 1.58
CA ASP A 242 -1.64 -21.25 1.16
C ASP A 242 -0.63 -22.32 1.65
N LEU A 243 0.66 -22.00 1.65
CA LEU A 243 1.70 -22.83 2.26
C LEU A 243 1.48 -23.00 3.77
N LEU A 244 1.22 -21.90 4.48
CA LEU A 244 0.97 -21.93 5.93
C LEU A 244 -0.27 -22.74 6.32
N TYR A 245 -1.35 -22.65 5.53
CA TYR A 245 -2.53 -23.49 5.73
C TYR A 245 -2.21 -24.98 5.52
N THR A 246 -1.38 -25.29 4.52
CA THR A 246 -0.95 -26.67 4.24
C THR A 246 -0.14 -27.23 5.41
N GLU A 247 0.87 -26.50 5.90
CA GLU A 247 1.68 -26.91 7.06
C GLU A 247 0.83 -27.08 8.33
N GLN A 248 -0.15 -26.20 8.54
CA GLN A 248 -1.03 -26.30 9.70
C GLN A 248 -1.91 -27.54 9.62
N LYS A 249 -2.42 -27.87 8.43
CA LYS A 249 -3.21 -29.07 8.20
C LYS A 249 -2.38 -30.34 8.42
N GLU A 250 -1.17 -30.40 7.87
CA GLU A 250 -0.24 -31.53 8.08
C GLU A 250 0.09 -31.73 9.56
N LYS A 251 0.36 -30.64 10.31
CA LYS A 251 0.59 -30.71 11.76
C LYS A 251 -0.63 -31.27 12.50
N GLN A 252 -1.83 -30.84 12.15
CA GLN A 252 -3.07 -31.34 12.76
C GLN A 252 -3.31 -32.82 12.44
N GLU A 253 -3.03 -33.26 11.21
CA GLU A 253 -3.13 -34.66 10.81
C GLU A 253 -2.14 -35.53 11.61
N MET A 254 -0.87 -35.10 11.71
CA MET A 254 0.15 -35.79 12.50
C MET A 254 -0.19 -35.87 13.99
N GLU A 255 -0.72 -34.79 14.58
CA GLU A 255 -1.20 -34.80 15.96
C GLU A 255 -2.38 -35.76 16.16
N THR A 256 -3.27 -35.87 15.17
CA THR A 256 -4.42 -36.78 15.21
C THR A 256 -3.95 -38.23 15.15
N ILE A 257 -3.04 -38.56 14.23
CA ILE A 257 -2.42 -39.88 14.13
C ILE A 257 -1.73 -40.25 15.45
N ALA A 258 -0.93 -39.34 16.03
CA ALA A 258 -0.24 -39.58 17.29
C ALA A 258 -1.20 -39.81 18.47
N LYS A 259 -2.35 -39.12 18.51
CA LYS A 259 -3.40 -39.34 19.52
C LYS A 259 -4.07 -40.71 19.34
N GLU A 260 -4.35 -41.11 18.11
CA GLU A 260 -4.93 -42.44 17.81
C GLU A 260 -3.96 -43.57 18.18
N GLU A 261 -2.67 -43.44 17.90
CA GLU A 261 -1.66 -44.42 18.29
C GLU A 261 -1.56 -44.58 19.82
N LYS A 262 -1.57 -43.46 20.55
CA LYS A 262 -1.61 -43.48 22.02
C LYS A 262 -2.86 -44.17 22.55
N ARG A 263 -4.02 -43.89 21.95
CA ARG A 263 -5.29 -44.54 22.30
C ARG A 263 -5.23 -46.05 22.06
N LYS A 264 -4.75 -46.50 20.89
CA LYS A 264 -4.58 -47.92 20.56
C LYS A 264 -3.65 -48.63 21.55
N LYS A 265 -2.54 -47.99 21.95
CA LYS A 265 -1.63 -48.54 22.98
C LYS A 265 -2.33 -48.72 24.34
N ILE A 266 -3.14 -47.75 24.76
CA ILE A 266 -3.92 -47.82 26.01
C ILE A 266 -4.99 -48.91 25.92
N GLU A 267 -5.74 -48.98 24.83
CA GLU A 267 -6.73 -50.04 24.58
C GLU A 267 -6.08 -51.43 24.64
N PHE A 268 -4.89 -51.60 24.06
CA PHE A 268 -4.13 -52.85 24.12
C PHE A 268 -3.72 -53.22 25.55
N ILE A 269 -3.30 -52.26 26.39
CA ILE A 269 -3.00 -52.50 27.81
C ILE A 269 -4.26 -52.96 28.56
N PHE A 270 -5.42 -52.35 28.30
CA PHE A 270 -6.68 -52.78 28.92
C PHE A 270 -7.10 -54.19 28.50
N ILE A 271 -6.88 -54.56 27.23
CA ILE A 271 -7.14 -55.93 26.76
C ILE A 271 -6.27 -56.94 27.52
N ILE A 272 -4.97 -56.65 27.70
CA ILE A 272 -4.06 -57.53 28.46
C ILE A 272 -4.51 -57.66 29.91
N LEU A 273 -4.85 -56.54 30.58
CA LEU A 273 -5.35 -56.56 31.95
C LEU A 273 -6.64 -57.38 32.08
N GLY A 274 -7.58 -57.21 31.16
CA GLY A 274 -8.82 -58.00 31.13
C GLY A 274 -8.56 -59.50 30.96
N PHE A 275 -7.59 -59.88 30.11
CA PHE A 275 -7.18 -61.26 29.93
C PHE A 275 -6.56 -61.86 31.21
N ILE A 276 -5.71 -61.11 31.91
CA ILE A 276 -5.12 -61.55 33.18
C ILE A 276 -6.19 -61.77 34.25
N ILE A 277 -7.15 -60.84 34.38
CA ILE A 277 -8.24 -60.95 35.35
C ILE A 277 -9.11 -62.17 35.07
N THR A 278 -9.45 -62.43 33.81
CA THR A 278 -10.24 -63.61 33.42
C THR A 278 -9.50 -64.92 33.69
N LEU A 279 -8.19 -64.99 33.43
CA LEU A 279 -7.38 -66.15 33.80
C LEU A 279 -7.33 -66.37 35.32
N ALA A 280 -7.13 -65.31 36.10
CA ALA A 280 -7.10 -65.39 37.56
C ALA A 280 -8.45 -65.87 38.12
N SER A 281 -9.58 -65.41 37.56
CA SER A 281 -10.90 -65.89 37.94
C SER A 281 -11.11 -67.37 37.61
N LEU A 282 -10.63 -67.84 36.46
CA LEU A 282 -10.69 -69.25 36.07
C LEU A 282 -9.88 -70.13 37.03
N ILE A 283 -8.66 -69.70 37.38
CA ILE A 283 -7.81 -70.40 38.34
C ILE A 283 -8.46 -70.44 39.73
N SER A 284 -9.06 -69.34 40.18
CA SER A 284 -9.82 -69.31 41.44
C SER A 284 -10.98 -70.30 41.41
N THR A 285 -11.81 -70.29 40.36
CA THR A 285 -12.93 -71.22 40.25
C THR A 285 -12.49 -72.68 40.20
N TYR A 286 -11.36 -72.98 39.55
CA TYR A 286 -10.79 -74.33 39.52
C TYR A 286 -10.27 -74.77 40.91
N LYS A 287 -9.64 -73.84 41.64
CA LYS A 287 -9.16 -74.10 43.00
C LYS A 287 -10.33 -74.37 43.95
N ASP A 288 -11.38 -73.55 43.88
CA ASP A 288 -12.58 -73.70 44.70
C ASP A 288 -13.33 -75.02 44.36
N LEU A 289 -13.39 -75.42 43.08
CA LEU A 289 -13.92 -76.72 42.66
C LEU A 289 -13.08 -77.90 43.16
N GLY A 290 -11.76 -77.75 43.18
CA GLY A 290 -10.84 -78.76 43.70
C GLY A 290 -10.90 -78.93 45.23
N GLU A 291 -11.22 -77.86 45.96
CA GLU A 291 -11.48 -77.93 47.41
C GLU A 291 -12.86 -78.53 47.74
N LEU A 292 -13.87 -78.34 46.89
CA LEU A 292 -15.21 -78.94 47.02
C LEU A 292 -15.27 -80.45 46.68
N LEU A 293 -14.27 -80.99 45.97
CA LEU A 293 -14.19 -82.39 45.54
C LEU A 293 -13.29 -83.26 46.44
N LYS A 294 -12.80 -82.73 47.56
CA LYS A 294 -12.11 -83.48 48.63
C LYS A 294 -13.03 -83.72 49.82
#